data_AF-A0A3M1Q379-F1
#
_entry.id   AF-A0A3M1Q379-F1
#
_cell.length_a   1.000
_cell.length_b   1.000
_cell.length_c   1.000
_cell.angle_alpha   90.00
_cell.angle_beta   90.00
_cell.angle_gamma   90.00
#
_symmetry.space_group_name_H-M   'P 1'
#
loop_
_entity.id
_entity.type
_entity.pdbx_description
1 polymer ?
#
loop_
_entity_poly.entity_id
_entity_poly.type
_entity_poly.pdbx_seq_one_letter_code
_entity_poly.pdbx_strand_id
1 'polypeptide(L)'
;MSVRQGLGIAHRRAGQPGARARDRRDRRQLERSRQVPRRRVRADAGAGAPDRDALSVRGRRGLAPGTCVRRDAHPGGVPVRCRGTAGLPRHDRRQRQGSGSGARALPCRRDRGGRRGPAGAAGGDQGARLQHQVRLLRRAVGRPDDVRVLHPRRRVAGVLRVPGDKSISHRALIFAAMARGRCVIRGAATGADVRSTRAVLERLGVAIAGADDALVVEGNGLAGLDRDPRAAPAELDCGNSGTTARLLLGLLAGRRGRFRLVGDASLSRRPMRRVTAPLARLGARIGAGETLPLEVEGGRLRAGDIEAGVASAQVKSALVLAALQADGRSTIRVPGRTRDHTERMLAALGAPVRVEPDGDGERLVVDGALDALASFEIDVPGDPSSAAFLAALACLLPDSRLEIEGVSLNPTRLGFVGLLERMGARIGRVPADEAGPEPRGTLVVESAALAGIDVGPADVAAAIDEIPLLAVVASRAAGRTVIRGAAELRVKESDRIRATCALLEAFGVPVEEFDDGLAVTGGAPLRGASVDAAGDHRIAMCAAVLAALADRPSRLTGARWVSVSWPSFFDELERLAPRR
;
A
#
# COMPACT_ATOMS: atom_id res chain seq x y z
N MET A 1 -30.71 46.91 52.43
CA MET A 1 -30.05 45.58 52.48
C MET A 1 -29.58 45.28 51.06
N SER A 2 -28.32 45.10 50.68
CA SER A 2 -27.04 44.98 51.37
C SER A 2 -25.92 45.29 50.34
N VAL A 3 -25.00 46.20 50.71
CA VAL A 3 -23.52 46.23 50.41
C VAL A 3 -23.07 46.44 48.94
N ARG A 4 -22.52 47.62 48.52
CA ARG A 4 -21.13 48.20 48.68
C ARG A 4 -20.05 47.29 48.05
N GLN A 5 -19.04 47.67 47.26
CA GLN A 5 -18.18 48.84 46.93
C GLN A 5 -17.68 48.60 45.46
N GLY A 6 -17.15 49.50 44.63
CA GLY A 6 -16.41 50.76 44.78
C GLY A 6 -15.13 50.69 43.89
N LEU A 7 -14.75 51.83 43.29
CA LEU A 7 -13.52 52.12 42.49
C LEU A 7 -13.60 51.77 40.99
N GLY A 8 -13.20 52.61 40.02
CA GLY A 8 -12.47 53.87 40.01
C GLY A 8 -12.37 54.40 38.56
N ILE A 9 -11.98 55.67 38.44
CA ILE A 9 -12.17 56.60 37.32
C ILE A 9 -11.00 56.58 36.30
N ALA A 10 -11.31 56.98 35.03
CA ALA A 10 -10.43 57.57 33.99
C ALA A 10 -9.43 56.66 33.25
N HIS A 11 -9.09 56.82 31.96
CA HIS A 11 -9.09 58.00 31.09
C HIS A 11 -9.10 57.62 29.57
N ARG A 12 -9.86 58.39 28.79
CA ARG A 12 -9.56 59.06 27.49
C ARG A 12 -8.94 58.25 26.32
N ARG A 13 -9.69 58.15 25.22
CA ARG A 13 -9.57 58.92 23.93
C ARG A 13 -8.55 58.30 22.97
N ALA A 14 -8.65 58.37 21.66
CA ALA A 14 -9.66 58.77 20.68
C ALA A 14 -9.07 58.38 19.31
N GLY A 15 -9.90 58.17 18.30
CA GLY A 15 -9.45 57.97 16.92
C GLY A 15 -10.56 57.40 16.05
N GLN A 16 -11.55 58.23 15.76
CA GLN A 16 -12.65 57.93 14.84
C GLN A 16 -12.35 58.46 13.41
N PRO A 17 -13.15 58.06 12.40
CA PRO A 17 -12.74 57.83 11.01
C PRO A 17 -13.11 58.99 10.07
N GLY A 18 -12.71 58.89 8.80
CA GLY A 18 -13.30 59.69 7.74
C GLY A 18 -12.78 59.33 6.36
N ALA A 19 -13.64 58.81 5.49
CA ALA A 19 -13.40 58.77 4.05
C ALA A 19 -14.73 58.88 3.28
N ARG A 20 -14.97 60.05 2.68
CA ARG A 20 -15.78 60.21 1.46
C ARG A 20 -15.35 61.48 0.73
N ALA A 21 -14.95 61.34 -0.54
CA ALA A 21 -15.57 61.96 -1.72
C ALA A 21 -14.57 62.31 -2.84
N ARG A 22 -14.87 61.76 -4.04
CA ARG A 22 -14.76 62.37 -5.40
C ARG A 22 -13.33 62.54 -5.97
N ASP A 23 -13.01 62.37 -7.25
CA ASP A 23 -13.75 62.04 -8.48
C ASP A 23 -12.74 61.59 -9.55
N ARG A 24 -13.25 60.86 -10.55
CA ARG A 24 -12.78 60.69 -11.95
C ARG A 24 -11.39 61.23 -12.35
N ARG A 25 -10.49 60.29 -12.70
CA ARG A 25 -9.71 60.19 -13.96
C ARG A 25 -8.70 59.05 -13.79
N ASP A 26 -8.99 57.91 -14.42
CA ASP A 26 -8.03 56.94 -14.98
C ASP A 26 -8.74 55.63 -15.30
N ARG A 27 -9.56 55.71 -16.35
CA ARG A 27 -9.96 54.58 -17.19
C ARG A 27 -9.71 55.01 -18.62
N ARG A 28 -8.46 54.83 -19.09
CA ARG A 28 -7.99 54.77 -20.48
C ARG A 28 -6.46 54.80 -20.51
N GLN A 29 -5.82 53.65 -20.32
CA GLN A 29 -4.54 53.29 -20.93
C GLN A 29 -4.23 51.83 -20.61
N LEU A 30 -3.61 51.14 -21.57
CA LEU A 30 -3.33 49.70 -21.62
C LEU A 30 -4.46 48.82 -22.19
N GLU A 31 -5.16 49.33 -23.20
CA GLU A 31 -5.40 48.56 -24.42
C GLU A 31 -4.63 49.22 -25.56
N ARG A 32 -3.99 48.38 -26.39
CA ARG A 32 -3.23 48.64 -27.63
C ARG A 32 -1.70 48.55 -27.51
N SER A 33 -1.16 47.79 -28.47
CA SER A 33 0.24 47.46 -28.81
C SER A 33 0.80 46.24 -28.04
N ARG A 34 1.16 45.12 -28.68
CA ARG A 34 1.82 44.97 -29.98
C ARG A 34 1.28 43.78 -30.79
N GLN A 35 0.97 44.08 -32.05
CA GLN A 35 0.75 43.13 -33.14
C GLN A 35 2.06 42.38 -33.45
N VAL A 36 1.95 41.07 -33.65
CA VAL A 36 3.01 40.22 -34.23
C VAL A 36 2.91 40.31 -35.75
N PRO A 37 3.97 40.68 -36.50
CA PRO A 37 3.92 40.69 -37.95
C PRO A 37 4.15 39.27 -38.51
N ARG A 38 3.21 38.80 -39.33
CA ARG A 38 3.42 37.69 -40.25
C ARG A 38 4.29 38.16 -41.42
N ARG A 39 5.42 37.50 -41.66
CA ARG A 39 6.10 37.48 -42.97
C ARG A 39 6.10 36.05 -43.51
N ARG A 40 5.41 35.86 -44.65
CA ARG A 40 5.72 34.83 -45.64
C ARG A 40 6.84 35.38 -46.53
N VAL A 41 7.71 34.52 -47.06
CA VAL A 41 7.92 34.28 -48.51
C VAL A 41 9.23 33.50 -48.78
N ARG A 42 9.03 32.37 -49.49
CA ARG A 42 9.84 31.67 -50.51
C ARG A 42 11.10 30.86 -50.18
N ALA A 43 11.18 29.82 -51.03
CA ALA A 43 12.15 28.77 -51.18
C ALA A 43 13.32 29.18 -52.11
N ASP A 44 14.47 28.54 -51.87
CA ASP A 44 15.40 27.95 -52.86
C ASP A 44 16.38 27.08 -52.02
N ALA A 45 16.49 25.77 -52.26
CA ALA A 45 17.30 25.10 -53.29
C ALA A 45 18.81 25.24 -53.06
N GLY A 46 19.50 24.14 -52.74
CA GLY A 46 20.96 24.02 -52.87
C GLY A 46 21.65 23.07 -51.88
N ALA A 47 22.50 22.20 -52.44
CA ALA A 47 23.41 21.22 -51.82
C ALA A 47 22.73 19.91 -51.35
N GLY A 48 23.00 18.73 -51.90
CA GLY A 48 24.17 18.27 -52.66
C GLY A 48 24.65 16.95 -52.02
N ALA A 49 24.16 15.81 -52.52
CA ALA A 49 24.78 14.50 -52.33
C ALA A 49 25.78 14.28 -53.49
N PRO A 50 26.83 13.45 -53.33
CA PRO A 50 26.72 11.99 -53.52
C PRO A 50 27.58 11.22 -52.46
N ASP A 51 27.65 9.90 -52.34
CA ASP A 51 27.38 8.79 -53.26
C ASP A 51 27.16 7.45 -52.48
N ARG A 52 26.68 6.46 -53.24
CA ARG A 52 26.44 5.01 -53.09
C ARG A 52 27.27 4.24 -52.03
N ASP A 53 26.73 3.21 -51.37
CA ASP A 53 26.53 1.88 -51.98
C ASP A 53 25.35 1.06 -51.43
N ALA A 54 24.80 0.27 -52.34
CA ALA A 54 23.67 -0.63 -52.20
C ALA A 54 24.11 -2.06 -51.82
N LEU A 55 23.22 -2.83 -51.19
CA LEU A 55 23.06 -4.26 -51.47
C LEU A 55 21.62 -4.73 -51.17
N SER A 56 21.07 -5.38 -52.20
CA SER A 56 19.80 -6.07 -52.48
C SER A 56 19.10 -6.82 -51.33
N VAL A 57 17.76 -6.70 -51.16
CA VAL A 57 16.60 -7.34 -51.86
C VAL A 57 16.32 -8.80 -51.48
N ARG A 58 15.15 -9.01 -50.84
CA ARG A 58 14.06 -9.99 -51.10
C ARG A 58 13.12 -9.93 -49.88
N GLY A 59 11.84 -9.57 -49.91
CA GLY A 59 10.82 -9.64 -50.94
C GLY A 59 9.88 -10.82 -50.67
N ARG A 60 8.76 -10.62 -49.97
CA ARG A 60 7.51 -11.39 -50.18
C ARG A 60 6.29 -10.67 -49.58
N ARG A 61 5.20 -10.82 -50.32
CA ARG A 61 3.99 -10.01 -50.40
C ARG A 61 3.01 -10.29 -49.27
N GLY A 62 2.19 -9.28 -48.95
CA GLY A 62 1.00 -9.41 -48.11
C GLY A 62 -0.20 -10.02 -48.85
N LEU A 63 -1.25 -10.30 -48.07
CA LEU A 63 -2.65 -10.40 -48.49
C LEU A 63 -3.53 -10.05 -47.26
N ALA A 64 -4.58 -9.29 -47.53
CA ALA A 64 -5.57 -8.75 -46.59
C ALA A 64 -6.68 -9.79 -46.23
N PRO A 65 -7.58 -9.50 -45.27
CA PRO A 65 -8.38 -10.51 -44.59
C PRO A 65 -9.75 -10.76 -45.25
N GLY A 66 -10.20 -12.01 -45.23
CA GLY A 66 -11.55 -12.42 -45.63
C GLY A 66 -12.41 -12.77 -44.40
N THR A 67 -13.57 -12.13 -44.33
CA THR A 67 -14.69 -12.46 -43.44
C THR A 67 -15.47 -13.67 -43.96
N CYS A 68 -15.89 -14.58 -43.07
CA CYS A 68 -17.06 -15.41 -43.30
C CYS A 68 -17.70 -15.87 -41.99
N VAL A 69 -19.02 -15.93 -42.02
CA VAL A 69 -19.97 -16.13 -40.92
C VAL A 69 -20.65 -17.49 -41.08
N ARG A 70 -21.00 -18.11 -39.94
CA ARG A 70 -22.06 -19.11 -39.67
C ARG A 70 -21.79 -20.63 -39.82
N ARG A 71 -21.92 -21.26 -38.64
CA ARG A 71 -22.87 -22.31 -38.18
C ARG A 71 -22.73 -23.78 -38.60
N ASP A 72 -22.87 -24.57 -37.52
CA ASP A 72 -23.47 -25.90 -37.35
C ASP A 72 -22.74 -27.14 -37.88
N ALA A 73 -22.25 -27.98 -36.95
CA ALA A 73 -22.85 -29.28 -36.63
C ALA A 73 -21.82 -30.23 -35.95
N HIS A 74 -22.13 -30.68 -34.74
CA HIS A 74 -21.68 -31.98 -34.20
C HIS A 74 -22.43 -33.11 -34.95
N PRO A 75 -21.84 -34.32 -35.12
CA PRO A 75 -21.72 -35.27 -34.00
C PRO A 75 -20.54 -36.28 -34.09
N GLY A 76 -20.33 -37.04 -33.00
CA GLY A 76 -19.64 -38.32 -33.05
C GLY A 76 -18.58 -38.52 -31.97
N GLY A 77 -18.95 -39.20 -30.88
CA GLY A 77 -18.03 -39.57 -29.80
C GLY A 77 -17.35 -40.91 -30.01
N VAL A 78 -16.28 -41.16 -29.24
CA VAL A 78 -15.87 -42.46 -28.69
C VAL A 78 -15.11 -42.19 -27.38
N PRO A 79 -15.34 -42.93 -26.28
CA PRO A 79 -14.68 -42.73 -25.00
C PRO A 79 -13.41 -43.59 -24.88
N VAL A 80 -12.36 -43.06 -24.24
CA VAL A 80 -11.19 -43.86 -23.83
C VAL A 80 -11.14 -43.94 -22.31
N ARG A 81 -11.26 -45.18 -21.81
CA ARG A 81 -11.02 -45.61 -20.43
C ARG A 81 -9.53 -45.50 -20.08
N CYS A 82 -9.22 -45.05 -18.87
CA CYS A 82 -8.02 -45.49 -18.15
C CYS A 82 -8.38 -45.90 -16.72
N ARG A 83 -7.64 -46.91 -16.25
CA ARG A 83 -7.99 -47.93 -15.27
C ARG A 83 -7.92 -47.46 -13.82
N GLY A 84 -8.76 -48.09 -12.98
CA GLY A 84 -8.65 -48.06 -11.53
C GLY A 84 -7.61 -49.03 -10.98
N THR A 85 -7.23 -48.78 -9.72
CA THR A 85 -6.57 -49.74 -8.82
C THR A 85 -7.33 -49.80 -7.50
N ALA A 86 -7.38 -51.00 -6.96
CA ALA A 86 -8.38 -51.55 -6.05
C ALA A 86 -8.26 -51.15 -4.57
N GLY A 87 -9.39 -51.24 -3.84
CA GLY A 87 -9.47 -51.40 -2.38
C GLY A 87 -9.13 -52.84 -1.96
N LEU A 88 -8.74 -53.14 -0.72
CA LEU A 88 -9.54 -53.34 0.52
C LEU A 88 -8.63 -54.17 1.50
N PRO A 89 -9.00 -54.55 2.75
CA PRO A 89 -10.24 -54.32 3.50
C PRO A 89 -10.08 -53.83 4.97
N ARG A 90 -11.24 -53.47 5.54
CA ARG A 90 -11.53 -53.33 6.97
C ARG A 90 -11.67 -54.71 7.63
N HIS A 91 -11.27 -54.82 8.91
CA HIS A 91 -11.76 -55.87 9.80
C HIS A 91 -12.45 -55.27 11.04
N ASP A 92 -13.66 -55.75 11.24
CA ASP A 92 -14.61 -55.53 12.33
C ASP A 92 -14.35 -56.55 13.45
N ARG A 93 -14.52 -56.17 14.73
CA ARG A 93 -15.10 -57.02 15.80
C ARG A 93 -15.15 -56.35 17.19
N ARG A 94 -16.39 -56.03 17.57
CA ARG A 94 -17.14 -56.45 18.79
C ARG A 94 -16.63 -56.14 20.21
N GLN A 95 -17.56 -55.50 20.93
CA GLN A 95 -17.80 -55.42 22.37
C GLN A 95 -17.67 -56.74 23.15
N ARG A 96 -17.26 -56.66 24.42
CA ARG A 96 -17.80 -57.44 25.55
C ARG A 96 -17.69 -56.65 26.87
N GLN A 97 -18.70 -56.88 27.72
CA GLN A 97 -19.03 -56.21 28.99
C GLN A 97 -18.43 -56.92 30.22
N GLY A 98 -18.44 -56.19 31.36
CA GLY A 98 -18.59 -56.68 32.74
C GLY A 98 -17.28 -56.90 33.51
N SER A 99 -17.16 -56.77 34.83
CA SER A 99 -18.00 -56.25 35.95
C SER A 99 -17.26 -56.61 37.26
N GLY A 100 -17.41 -55.82 38.33
CA GLY A 100 -17.13 -56.21 39.73
C GLY A 100 -15.77 -55.80 40.28
N SER A 101 -15.70 -54.83 41.21
CA SER A 101 -15.72 -54.99 42.70
C SER A 101 -14.39 -55.54 43.24
N GLY A 102 -13.70 -55.01 44.25
CA GLY A 102 -13.98 -54.06 45.32
C GLY A 102 -12.89 -54.24 46.41
N ALA A 103 -13.03 -53.50 47.52
CA ALA A 103 -12.23 -53.52 48.78
C ALA A 103 -11.00 -52.58 48.80
N ARG A 104 -11.07 -51.41 49.47
CA ARG A 104 -11.10 -51.11 50.94
C ARG A 104 -9.76 -51.33 51.64
N ALA A 105 -9.13 -50.24 52.12
CA ALA A 105 -8.83 -50.01 53.54
C ALA A 105 -7.96 -48.73 53.73
N LEU A 106 -8.52 -47.77 54.47
CA LEU A 106 -7.85 -46.75 55.30
C LEU A 106 -7.57 -47.36 56.70
N PRO A 107 -7.05 -46.67 57.76
CA PRO A 107 -6.29 -45.41 57.88
C PRO A 107 -5.15 -45.48 58.96
N CYS A 108 -4.68 -44.29 59.39
CA CYS A 108 -4.11 -43.93 60.71
C CYS A 108 -2.58 -44.02 60.85
N ARG A 109 -1.87 -43.15 61.56
CA ARG A 109 -2.09 -41.87 62.29
C ARG A 109 -0.68 -41.46 62.78
N ARG A 110 -0.36 -40.17 62.85
CA ARG A 110 0.31 -39.58 64.03
C ARG A 110 0.24 -38.03 64.02
N ASP A 111 -0.57 -37.55 64.98
CA ASP A 111 -0.55 -36.27 65.71
C ASP A 111 0.89 -35.77 66.05
N ARG A 112 1.22 -34.53 66.44
CA ARG A 112 0.53 -33.26 66.78
C ARG A 112 1.61 -32.18 67.00
N GLY A 113 1.20 -30.91 66.94
CA GLY A 113 1.88 -29.74 67.53
C GLY A 113 2.24 -28.71 66.47
N GLY A 114 1.69 -27.49 66.38
CA GLY A 114 1.02 -26.66 67.37
C GLY A 114 1.87 -25.42 67.62
N ARG A 115 1.56 -24.30 66.93
CA ARG A 115 1.66 -22.89 67.42
C ARG A 115 1.30 -21.90 66.31
N ARG A 116 0.46 -20.91 66.65
CA ARG A 116 0.11 -19.73 65.85
C ARG A 116 1.17 -18.65 66.01
N GLY A 117 1.46 -17.90 64.94
CA GLY A 117 2.17 -16.62 64.92
C GLY A 117 2.04 -15.96 63.53
N PRO A 118 1.97 -14.62 63.41
CA PRO A 118 1.29 -13.94 62.29
C PRO A 118 2.22 -13.38 61.18
N ALA A 119 1.59 -13.05 60.05
CA ALA A 119 1.99 -12.07 59.02
C ALA A 119 3.20 -12.38 58.12
N GLY A 120 3.02 -12.15 56.81
CA GLY A 120 4.10 -12.17 55.82
C GLY A 120 3.64 -12.32 54.37
N ALA A 121 2.67 -11.52 53.92
CA ALA A 121 2.35 -11.39 52.50
C ALA A 121 3.40 -10.52 51.80
N ALA A 122 4.44 -11.13 51.24
CA ALA A 122 5.33 -10.50 50.24
C ALA A 122 6.20 -11.58 49.58
N GLY A 123 5.83 -12.05 48.39
CA GLY A 123 6.66 -13.02 47.67
C GLY A 123 6.14 -13.44 46.29
N GLY A 124 4.84 -13.26 46.01
CA GLY A 124 4.23 -13.67 44.74
C GLY A 124 4.51 -12.76 43.53
N ASP A 125 4.94 -11.51 43.75
CA ASP A 125 4.99 -10.49 42.68
C ASP A 125 6.38 -10.35 42.03
N GLN A 126 7.46 -10.77 42.70
CA GLN A 126 8.81 -10.68 42.10
C GLN A 126 9.05 -11.73 41.00
N GLY A 127 8.53 -12.96 41.17
CA GLY A 127 8.65 -14.01 40.16
C GLY A 127 7.87 -13.70 38.87
N ALA A 128 6.67 -13.12 39.02
CA ALA A 128 5.84 -12.69 37.88
C ALA A 128 6.44 -11.48 37.15
N ARG A 129 7.00 -10.51 37.88
CA ARG A 129 7.69 -9.34 37.29
C ARG A 129 8.99 -9.72 36.59
N LEU A 130 9.80 -10.64 37.15
CA LEU A 130 10.99 -11.16 36.48
C LEU A 130 10.64 -11.97 35.23
N GLN A 131 9.61 -12.81 35.27
CA GLN A 131 9.15 -13.53 34.07
C GLN A 131 8.56 -12.58 33.03
N HIS A 132 7.91 -11.49 33.44
CA HIS A 132 7.42 -10.45 32.54
C HIS A 132 8.58 -9.65 31.93
N GLN A 133 9.58 -9.25 32.72
CA GLN A 133 10.80 -8.59 32.24
C GLN A 133 11.63 -9.50 31.32
N VAL A 134 11.76 -10.79 31.62
CA VAL A 134 12.44 -11.76 30.76
C VAL A 134 11.63 -12.01 29.47
N ARG A 135 10.28 -11.98 29.50
CA ARG A 135 9.45 -12.02 28.29
C ARG A 135 9.55 -10.73 27.46
N LEU A 136 9.70 -9.57 28.11
CA LEU A 136 9.93 -8.29 27.44
C LEU A 136 11.34 -8.23 26.84
N LEU A 137 12.35 -8.73 27.54
CA LEU A 137 13.72 -8.87 27.04
C LEU A 137 13.84 -9.90 25.92
N ARG A 138 13.11 -11.02 25.98
CA ARG A 138 12.97 -11.99 24.87
C ARG A 138 12.12 -11.49 23.69
N ARG A 139 11.41 -10.36 23.85
CA ARG A 139 10.73 -9.65 22.76
C ARG A 139 11.60 -8.52 22.19
N ALA A 140 12.48 -7.94 23.00
CA ALA A 140 13.44 -6.91 22.61
C ALA A 140 14.69 -7.51 21.93
N VAL A 141 15.08 -8.72 22.32
CA VAL A 141 16.05 -9.54 21.60
C VAL A 141 15.25 -10.45 20.67
N GLY A 142 15.35 -10.20 19.36
CA GLY A 142 14.67 -11.02 18.35
C GLY A 142 14.91 -12.52 18.54
N ARG A 143 13.95 -13.35 18.12
CA ARG A 143 14.18 -14.81 18.06
C ARG A 143 15.46 -15.06 17.25
N PRO A 144 16.37 -15.96 17.69
CA PRO A 144 17.61 -16.28 16.97
C PRO A 144 17.42 -16.59 15.48
N ASP A 145 16.24 -17.09 15.11
CA ASP A 145 15.87 -17.50 13.75
C ASP A 145 15.46 -16.34 12.80
N ASP A 146 15.51 -15.09 13.26
CA ASP A 146 15.10 -13.91 12.45
C ASP A 146 16.28 -12.99 12.09
N VAL A 147 17.50 -13.52 12.15
CA VAL A 147 18.71 -12.83 11.70
C VAL A 147 19.14 -13.37 10.34
N ARG A 148 19.29 -12.49 9.35
CA ARG A 148 19.81 -12.80 8.02
C ARG A 148 21.15 -12.13 7.79
N VAL A 149 22.12 -12.90 7.29
CA VAL A 149 23.39 -12.33 6.80
C VAL A 149 23.19 -11.88 5.36
N LEU A 150 23.54 -10.63 5.08
CA LEU A 150 23.44 -9.98 3.78
C LEU A 150 24.84 -9.77 3.22
N HIS A 151 25.06 -10.09 1.96
CA HIS A 151 26.37 -10.04 1.33
C HIS A 151 26.47 -8.91 0.30
N PRO A 152 27.64 -8.26 0.17
CA PRO A 152 27.95 -7.37 -0.94
C PRO A 152 27.72 -8.02 -2.29
N ARG A 153 27.31 -7.23 -3.27
CA ARG A 153 26.96 -7.67 -4.63
C ARG A 153 27.86 -6.99 -5.65
N ARG A 154 28.11 -7.67 -6.78
CA ARG A 154 28.96 -7.12 -7.86
C ARG A 154 28.16 -6.25 -8.83
N ARG A 155 27.02 -6.76 -9.29
CA ARG A 155 26.11 -6.15 -10.25
C ARG A 155 24.70 -6.71 -10.06
N VAL A 156 23.70 -6.12 -10.71
CA VAL A 156 22.39 -6.72 -10.93
C VAL A 156 22.14 -6.85 -12.42
N ALA A 157 21.77 -8.04 -12.88
CA ALA A 157 21.46 -8.24 -14.30
C ALA A 157 20.36 -9.28 -14.52
N GLY A 158 19.53 -9.06 -15.53
CA GLY A 158 18.56 -10.04 -16.02
C GLY A 158 17.15 -9.49 -16.16
N VAL A 159 16.19 -10.42 -16.20
CA VAL A 159 14.76 -10.14 -16.33
C VAL A 159 14.05 -10.56 -15.03
N LEU A 160 13.10 -9.74 -14.60
CA LEU A 160 12.32 -9.93 -13.39
C LEU A 160 10.85 -9.62 -13.64
N ARG A 161 9.98 -10.43 -13.04
CA ARG A 161 8.59 -10.05 -12.77
C ARG A 161 8.43 -9.91 -11.28
N VAL A 162 7.97 -8.73 -10.85
CA VAL A 162 7.70 -8.46 -9.44
C VAL A 162 6.29 -8.94 -9.07
N PRO A 163 5.99 -9.18 -7.79
CA PRO A 163 4.64 -9.48 -7.35
C PRO A 163 3.65 -8.40 -7.79
N GLY A 164 2.38 -8.79 -7.91
CA GLY A 164 1.31 -7.86 -8.27
C GLY A 164 1.23 -6.65 -7.35
N ASP A 165 0.70 -5.56 -7.90
CA ASP A 165 0.49 -4.33 -7.18
C ASP A 165 -0.44 -4.53 -5.98
N LYS A 166 0.07 -4.22 -4.78
CA LYS A 166 -0.68 -4.38 -3.54
C LYS A 166 -1.97 -3.55 -3.53
N SER A 167 -1.93 -2.32 -4.03
CA SER A 167 -3.07 -1.40 -4.02
C SER A 167 -4.19 -1.85 -4.95
N ILE A 168 -3.83 -2.36 -6.13
CA ILE A 168 -4.77 -2.93 -7.10
C ILE A 168 -5.33 -4.26 -6.59
N SER A 169 -4.50 -5.12 -5.99
CA SER A 169 -4.93 -6.41 -5.43
C SER A 169 -5.99 -6.29 -4.34
N HIS A 170 -5.81 -5.34 -3.40
CA HIS A 170 -6.83 -5.03 -2.40
C HIS A 170 -8.16 -4.63 -3.03
N ARG A 171 -8.12 -3.75 -4.03
CA ARG A 171 -9.31 -3.25 -4.72
C ARG A 171 -9.98 -4.32 -5.56
N ALA A 172 -9.22 -5.14 -6.27
CA ALA A 172 -9.75 -6.24 -7.05
C ALA A 172 -10.55 -7.20 -6.16
N LEU A 173 -10.02 -7.58 -4.99
CA LEU A 173 -10.74 -8.41 -4.02
C LEU A 173 -12.01 -7.73 -3.50
N ILE A 174 -11.92 -6.47 -3.08
CA ILE A 174 -13.06 -5.71 -2.55
C ILE A 174 -14.15 -5.53 -3.62
N PHE A 175 -13.78 -5.15 -4.84
CA PHE A 175 -14.73 -4.96 -5.94
C PHE A 175 -15.32 -6.29 -6.41
N ALA A 176 -14.55 -7.37 -6.40
CA ALA A 176 -15.10 -8.69 -6.70
C ALA A 176 -16.12 -9.14 -5.65
N ALA A 177 -15.90 -8.83 -4.37
CA ALA A 177 -16.89 -9.06 -3.31
C ALA A 177 -18.16 -8.20 -3.47
N MET A 178 -18.04 -7.01 -4.07
CA MET A 178 -19.17 -6.14 -4.43
C MET A 178 -19.84 -6.52 -5.75
N ALA A 179 -19.21 -7.36 -6.56
CA ALA A 179 -19.72 -7.73 -7.88
C ALA A 179 -20.84 -8.78 -7.76
N ARG A 180 -21.65 -8.92 -8.81
CA ARG A 180 -22.58 -10.03 -8.98
C ARG A 180 -22.03 -11.01 -10.00
N GLY A 181 -21.75 -12.23 -9.58
CA GLY A 181 -21.18 -13.30 -10.40
C GLY A 181 -19.70 -13.55 -10.16
N ARG A 182 -19.11 -14.39 -11.02
CA ARG A 182 -17.74 -14.89 -10.89
C ARG A 182 -16.72 -13.86 -11.39
N CYS A 183 -15.78 -13.47 -10.53
CA CYS A 183 -14.62 -12.66 -10.90
C CYS A 183 -13.33 -13.46 -10.88
N VAL A 184 -12.39 -13.14 -11.77
CA VAL A 184 -11.05 -13.76 -11.85
C VAL A 184 -9.98 -12.69 -11.67
N ILE A 185 -9.07 -12.89 -10.72
CA ILE A 185 -7.98 -11.96 -10.43
C ILE A 185 -6.67 -12.72 -10.61
N ARG A 186 -5.90 -12.42 -11.66
CA ARG A 186 -4.59 -13.04 -11.93
C ARG A 186 -3.46 -12.15 -11.43
N GLY A 187 -2.38 -12.78 -10.96
CA GLY A 187 -1.18 -12.05 -10.51
C GLY A 187 -1.39 -11.18 -9.28
N ALA A 188 -2.40 -11.45 -8.44
CA ALA A 188 -2.63 -10.70 -7.20
C ALA A 188 -1.40 -10.77 -6.27
N ALA A 189 -1.14 -9.69 -5.53
CA ALA A 189 -0.06 -9.68 -4.56
C ALA A 189 -0.30 -10.73 -3.47
N THR A 190 0.71 -11.55 -3.19
CA THR A 190 0.61 -12.66 -2.23
C THR A 190 1.01 -12.28 -0.81
N GLY A 191 1.40 -11.02 -0.56
CA GLY A 191 1.85 -10.52 0.74
C GLY A 191 0.79 -10.60 1.84
N ALA A 192 1.24 -10.53 3.11
CA ALA A 192 0.38 -10.68 4.28
C ALA A 192 -0.82 -9.71 4.30
N ASP A 193 -0.63 -8.48 3.81
CA ASP A 193 -1.69 -7.47 3.77
C ASP A 193 -2.88 -7.90 2.90
N VAL A 194 -2.61 -8.40 1.68
CA VAL A 194 -3.68 -8.82 0.75
C VAL A 194 -4.34 -10.09 1.25
N ARG A 195 -3.57 -10.99 1.88
CA ARG A 195 -4.14 -12.16 2.58
C ARG A 195 -5.08 -11.74 3.70
N SER A 196 -4.81 -10.67 4.45
CA SER A 196 -5.74 -10.13 5.44
C SER A 196 -7.04 -9.62 4.80
N THR A 197 -6.99 -8.94 3.65
CA THR A 197 -8.21 -8.58 2.91
C THR A 197 -9.01 -9.82 2.50
N ARG A 198 -8.34 -10.81 1.91
CA ARG A 198 -8.98 -12.08 1.53
C ARG A 198 -9.67 -12.74 2.74
N ALA A 199 -8.96 -12.91 3.85
CA ALA A 199 -9.48 -13.53 5.06
C ALA A 199 -10.68 -12.77 5.64
N VAL A 200 -10.66 -11.43 5.61
CA VAL A 200 -11.79 -10.61 6.06
C VAL A 200 -13.00 -10.80 5.14
N LEU A 201 -12.81 -10.84 3.82
CA LEU A 201 -13.90 -11.07 2.87
C LEU A 201 -14.48 -12.48 3.00
N GLU A 202 -13.64 -13.51 3.20
CA GLU A 202 -14.06 -14.88 3.50
C GLU A 202 -14.87 -14.93 4.81
N ARG A 203 -14.44 -14.19 5.84
CA ARG A 203 -15.19 -14.04 7.11
C ARG A 203 -16.54 -13.34 6.90
N LEU A 204 -16.62 -12.44 5.91
CA LEU A 204 -17.84 -11.81 5.42
C LEU A 204 -18.65 -12.71 4.46
N GLY A 205 -18.24 -13.97 4.28
CA GLY A 205 -19.03 -14.99 3.57
C GLY A 205 -18.84 -14.97 2.06
N VAL A 206 -17.85 -14.22 1.57
CA VAL A 206 -17.47 -14.23 0.15
C VAL A 206 -16.69 -15.52 -0.13
N ALA A 207 -17.12 -16.28 -1.13
CA ALA A 207 -16.41 -17.49 -1.54
C ALA A 207 -15.20 -17.10 -2.42
N ILE A 208 -14.00 -17.39 -1.93
CA ILE A 208 -12.73 -17.07 -2.62
C ILE A 208 -11.91 -18.36 -2.75
N ALA A 209 -11.75 -18.83 -3.98
CA ALA A 209 -10.96 -20.00 -4.32
C ALA A 209 -9.66 -19.61 -5.06
N GLY A 210 -8.73 -20.55 -5.14
CA GLY A 210 -7.45 -20.37 -5.82
C GLY A 210 -6.30 -19.92 -4.91
N ALA A 211 -5.10 -19.97 -5.50
CA ALA A 211 -3.82 -19.61 -4.91
C ALA A 211 -2.91 -19.00 -5.99
N ASP A 212 -1.98 -18.15 -5.57
CA ASP A 212 -0.82 -17.55 -6.25
C ASP A 212 -0.97 -17.09 -7.72
N ASP A 213 -1.40 -17.95 -8.63
CA ASP A 213 -1.58 -17.67 -10.06
C ASP A 213 -2.89 -16.95 -10.37
N ALA A 214 -3.98 -17.35 -9.71
CA ALA A 214 -5.30 -16.75 -9.90
C ALA A 214 -6.21 -16.96 -8.69
N LEU A 215 -6.96 -15.92 -8.34
CA LEU A 215 -8.05 -15.97 -7.37
C LEU A 215 -9.38 -15.93 -8.12
N VAL A 216 -10.30 -16.81 -7.73
CA VAL A 216 -11.68 -16.82 -8.22
C VAL A 216 -12.59 -16.41 -7.08
N VAL A 217 -13.34 -15.33 -7.28
CA VAL A 217 -14.23 -14.74 -6.27
C VAL A 217 -15.66 -14.85 -6.78
N GLU A 218 -16.54 -15.48 -6.00
CA GLU A 218 -17.97 -15.50 -6.29
C GLU A 218 -18.64 -14.33 -5.57
N GLY A 219 -18.90 -13.25 -6.31
CA GLY A 219 -19.54 -12.05 -5.82
C GLY A 219 -21.06 -12.20 -5.76
N ASN A 220 -21.66 -11.80 -4.63
CA ASN A 220 -23.11 -11.86 -4.40
C ASN A 220 -23.78 -10.46 -4.35
N GLY A 221 -23.12 -9.46 -4.92
CA GLY A 221 -23.49 -8.05 -4.78
C GLY A 221 -23.26 -7.53 -3.37
N LEU A 222 -23.55 -6.24 -3.17
CA LEU A 222 -23.30 -5.59 -1.88
C LEU A 222 -24.16 -6.18 -0.74
N ALA A 223 -25.35 -6.70 -1.03
CA ALA A 223 -26.19 -7.40 -0.06
C ALA A 223 -25.58 -8.73 0.43
N GLY A 224 -24.67 -9.34 -0.36
CA GLY A 224 -23.95 -10.54 0.04
C GLY A 224 -23.01 -10.36 1.23
N LEU A 225 -22.71 -9.10 1.58
CA LEU A 225 -21.87 -8.72 2.72
C LEU A 225 -22.68 -8.45 4.00
N ASP A 226 -24.01 -8.48 3.91
CA ASP A 226 -24.87 -8.21 5.04
C ASP A 226 -24.74 -9.32 6.11
N ARG A 227 -25.00 -8.90 7.34
CA ARG A 227 -25.00 -9.71 8.56
C ARG A 227 -26.24 -9.41 9.37
N ASP A 228 -26.67 -10.38 10.18
CA ASP A 228 -27.75 -10.12 11.13
C ASP A 228 -27.30 -9.06 12.15
N PRO A 229 -27.94 -7.87 12.20
CA PRO A 229 -27.58 -6.82 13.15
C PRO A 229 -27.81 -7.24 14.61
N ARG A 230 -28.64 -8.27 14.86
CA ARG A 230 -28.88 -8.81 16.21
C ARG A 230 -27.76 -9.74 16.68
N ALA A 231 -26.99 -10.33 15.76
CA ALA A 231 -25.85 -11.17 16.09
C ALA A 231 -24.69 -10.34 16.67
N ALA A 232 -23.75 -11.01 17.34
CA ALA A 232 -22.51 -10.37 17.80
C ALA A 232 -21.75 -9.75 16.60
N PRO A 233 -21.00 -8.65 16.81
CA PRO A 233 -20.20 -8.05 15.75
C PRO A 233 -19.27 -9.07 15.08
N ALA A 234 -19.19 -9.05 13.76
CA ALA A 234 -18.21 -9.86 13.04
C ALA A 234 -16.80 -9.31 13.32
N GLU A 235 -15.96 -10.10 13.99
CA GLU A 235 -14.53 -9.78 14.20
C GLU A 235 -13.76 -9.93 12.87
N LEU A 236 -13.18 -8.82 12.41
CA LEU A 236 -12.45 -8.71 11.15
C LEU A 236 -11.00 -8.30 11.41
N ASP A 237 -10.09 -9.28 11.39
CA ASP A 237 -8.67 -9.05 11.60
C ASP A 237 -7.98 -8.52 10.32
N CYS A 238 -7.61 -7.24 10.37
CA CYS A 238 -6.93 -6.56 9.28
C CYS A 238 -5.41 -6.79 9.28
N GLY A 239 -4.86 -7.54 10.25
CA GLY A 239 -3.43 -7.75 10.41
C GLY A 239 -2.68 -6.42 10.55
N ASN A 240 -1.67 -6.21 9.70
CA ASN A 240 -0.92 -4.95 9.60
C ASN A 240 -1.51 -3.99 8.53
N SER A 241 -2.52 -4.42 7.77
CA SER A 241 -2.94 -3.76 6.55
C SER A 241 -3.82 -2.53 6.80
N GLY A 242 -3.19 -1.36 6.80
CA GLY A 242 -3.88 -0.08 6.85
C GLY A 242 -4.80 0.20 5.65
N THR A 243 -4.59 -0.45 4.50
CA THR A 243 -5.49 -0.37 3.35
C THR A 243 -6.75 -1.19 3.59
N THR A 244 -6.62 -2.43 4.05
CA THR A 244 -7.76 -3.30 4.40
C THR A 244 -8.69 -2.60 5.38
N ALA A 245 -8.16 -2.15 6.52
CA ALA A 245 -8.97 -1.53 7.56
C ALA A 245 -9.74 -0.30 7.04
N ARG A 246 -9.04 0.62 6.36
CA ARG A 246 -9.63 1.90 5.96
C ARG A 246 -10.66 1.78 4.84
N LEU A 247 -10.40 0.97 3.81
CA LEU A 247 -11.36 0.77 2.73
C LEU A 247 -12.60 0.02 3.23
N LEU A 248 -12.41 -0.97 4.12
CA LEU A 248 -13.53 -1.70 4.69
C LEU A 248 -14.39 -0.86 5.64
N LEU A 249 -13.84 0.15 6.32
CA LEU A 249 -14.67 1.13 7.04
C LEU A 249 -15.69 1.80 6.11
N GLY A 250 -15.25 2.19 4.90
CA GLY A 250 -16.13 2.78 3.89
C GLY A 250 -17.13 1.79 3.30
N LEU A 251 -16.68 0.58 2.99
CA LEU A 251 -17.56 -0.49 2.48
C LEU A 251 -18.64 -0.88 3.49
N LEU A 252 -18.24 -1.19 4.73
CA LEU A 252 -19.13 -1.75 5.76
C LEU A 252 -20.08 -0.71 6.36
N ALA A 253 -19.76 0.59 6.27
CA ALA A 253 -20.63 1.66 6.75
C ALA A 253 -22.03 1.63 6.10
N GLY A 254 -22.13 1.20 4.84
CA GLY A 254 -23.39 1.08 4.11
C GLY A 254 -24.04 -0.30 4.13
N ARG A 255 -23.44 -1.29 4.82
CA ARG A 255 -23.96 -2.68 4.88
C ARG A 255 -24.87 -2.87 6.07
N ARG A 256 -25.81 -3.80 6.00
CA ARG A 256 -26.60 -4.19 7.18
C ARG A 256 -25.74 -5.09 8.07
N GLY A 257 -25.50 -4.70 9.32
CA GLY A 257 -24.78 -5.53 10.28
C GLY A 257 -23.93 -4.75 11.29
N ARG A 258 -23.29 -5.50 12.20
CA ARG A 258 -22.29 -4.97 13.13
C ARG A 258 -20.94 -5.62 12.85
N PHE A 259 -19.89 -4.81 12.76
CA PHE A 259 -18.56 -5.27 12.39
C PHE A 259 -17.53 -4.67 13.34
N ARG A 260 -16.55 -5.46 13.76
CA ARG A 260 -15.45 -5.03 14.63
C ARG A 260 -14.14 -5.26 13.92
N LEU A 261 -13.49 -4.17 13.50
CA LEU A 261 -12.21 -4.23 12.83
C LEU A 261 -11.10 -4.19 13.89
N VAL A 262 -10.20 -5.17 13.83
CA VAL A 262 -9.02 -5.26 14.69
C VAL A 262 -7.76 -5.30 13.84
N GLY A 263 -6.61 -5.10 14.46
CA GLY A 263 -5.32 -5.22 13.79
C GLY A 263 -4.22 -5.58 14.77
N ASP A 264 -3.02 -5.79 14.25
CA ASP A 264 -1.86 -6.03 15.08
C ASP A 264 -1.46 -4.80 15.92
N ALA A 265 -0.40 -4.94 16.73
CA ALA A 265 0.06 -3.85 17.58
C ALA A 265 0.47 -2.59 16.81
N SER A 266 1.02 -2.73 15.59
CA SER A 266 1.43 -1.60 14.76
C SER A 266 0.21 -0.90 14.16
N LEU A 267 -0.71 -1.64 13.53
CA LEU A 267 -1.91 -1.06 12.93
C LEU A 267 -2.82 -0.42 13.99
N SER A 268 -2.91 -1.00 15.18
CA SER A 268 -3.72 -0.48 16.30
C SER A 268 -3.21 0.82 16.91
N ARG A 269 -2.03 1.31 16.52
CA ARG A 269 -1.53 2.66 16.87
C ARG A 269 -1.73 3.69 15.77
N ARG A 270 -2.12 3.27 14.56
CA ARG A 270 -2.23 4.18 13.41
C ARG A 270 -3.56 4.94 13.45
N PRO A 271 -3.57 6.25 13.14
CA PRO A 271 -4.77 7.05 13.20
C PRO A 271 -5.79 6.63 12.14
N MET A 272 -7.04 6.47 12.60
CA MET A 272 -8.22 6.16 11.79
C MET A 272 -9.20 7.33 11.66
N ARG A 273 -9.07 8.37 12.50
CA ARG A 273 -9.95 9.55 12.49
C ARG A 273 -10.05 10.25 11.13
N ARG A 274 -8.96 10.29 10.38
CA ARG A 274 -8.92 10.82 9.00
C ARG A 274 -9.88 10.12 8.03
N VAL A 275 -10.32 8.90 8.34
CA VAL A 275 -11.33 8.16 7.55
C VAL A 275 -12.69 8.21 8.23
N THR A 276 -12.75 8.00 9.56
CA THR A 276 -14.03 7.94 10.28
C THR A 276 -14.75 9.28 10.32
N ALA A 277 -14.03 10.39 10.48
CA ALA A 277 -14.61 11.73 10.53
C ALA A 277 -15.35 12.13 9.23
N PRO A 278 -14.76 12.00 8.02
CA PRO A 278 -15.49 12.30 6.80
C PRO A 278 -16.59 11.26 6.48
N LEU A 279 -16.43 9.97 6.87
CA LEU A 279 -17.51 8.98 6.73
C LEU A 279 -18.74 9.32 7.59
N ALA A 280 -18.54 9.89 8.78
CA ALA A 280 -19.65 10.33 9.64
C ALA A 280 -20.54 11.39 8.96
N ARG A 281 -19.99 12.19 8.03
CA ARG A 281 -20.77 13.17 7.24
C ARG A 281 -21.76 12.50 6.27
N LEU A 282 -21.50 11.25 5.86
CA LEU A 282 -22.44 10.42 5.10
C LEU A 282 -23.44 9.67 5.99
N GLY A 283 -23.40 9.88 7.31
CA GLY A 283 -24.25 9.19 8.29
C GLY A 283 -23.68 7.85 8.77
N ALA A 284 -22.41 7.54 8.49
CA ALA A 284 -21.78 6.32 8.99
C ALA A 284 -21.70 6.32 10.53
N ARG A 285 -22.11 5.20 11.15
CA ARG A 285 -22.03 5.00 12.60
C ARG A 285 -20.82 4.15 12.95
N ILE A 286 -19.75 4.82 13.31
CA ILE A 286 -18.46 4.21 13.65
C ILE A 286 -18.09 4.67 15.06
N GLY A 287 -17.57 3.76 15.89
CA GLY A 287 -17.13 4.09 17.25
C GLY A 287 -16.14 5.26 17.28
N ALA A 288 -16.20 6.07 18.35
CA ALA A 288 -15.44 7.31 18.50
C ALA A 288 -13.93 7.13 18.77
N GLY A 289 -13.38 5.92 18.56
CA GLY A 289 -11.97 5.64 18.77
C GLY A 289 -11.06 6.31 17.73
N GLU A 290 -9.87 6.73 18.16
CA GLU A 290 -8.85 7.30 17.27
C GLU A 290 -8.09 6.22 16.47
N THR A 291 -8.07 4.99 16.99
CA THR A 291 -7.32 3.84 16.44
C THR A 291 -8.15 2.54 16.54
N LEU A 292 -7.67 1.45 15.94
CA LEU A 292 -8.29 0.12 16.11
C LEU A 292 -8.12 -0.37 17.57
N PRO A 293 -9.05 -1.19 18.08
CA PRO A 293 -10.23 -1.73 17.41
C PRO A 293 -11.34 -0.69 17.18
N LEU A 294 -12.06 -0.80 16.06
CA LEU A 294 -13.21 0.06 15.75
C LEU A 294 -14.43 -0.78 15.42
N GLU A 295 -15.57 -0.40 16.01
CA GLU A 295 -16.87 -0.99 15.69
C GLU A 295 -17.63 -0.12 14.67
N VAL A 296 -18.21 -0.77 13.67
CA VAL A 296 -19.04 -0.17 12.64
C VAL A 296 -20.44 -0.76 12.76
N GLU A 297 -21.43 0.09 13.01
CA GLU A 297 -22.84 -0.25 12.89
C GLU A 297 -23.33 0.22 11.52
N GLY A 298 -23.27 -0.67 10.54
CA GLY A 298 -23.63 -0.32 9.17
C GLY A 298 -25.13 0.01 9.03
N GLY A 299 -25.49 0.71 7.97
CA GLY A 299 -26.86 1.15 7.76
C GLY A 299 -27.03 2.02 6.51
N ARG A 300 -28.12 2.78 6.47
CA ARG A 300 -28.38 3.71 5.36
C ARG A 300 -27.43 4.90 5.43
N LEU A 301 -26.74 5.16 4.33
CA LEU A 301 -25.91 6.34 4.13
C LEU A 301 -26.67 7.39 3.32
N ARG A 302 -26.38 8.66 3.58
CA ARG A 302 -26.96 9.80 2.88
C ARG A 302 -25.91 10.43 2.00
N ALA A 303 -26.27 10.76 0.77
CA ALA A 303 -25.37 11.48 -0.11
C ALA A 303 -25.07 12.90 0.42
N GLY A 304 -23.93 13.46 0.04
CA GLY A 304 -23.55 14.81 0.44
C GLY A 304 -22.27 15.31 -0.21
N ASP A 305 -21.94 16.57 0.09
CA ASP A 305 -20.67 17.20 -0.28
C ASP A 305 -19.65 16.98 0.85
N ILE A 306 -18.62 16.19 0.59
CA ILE A 306 -17.60 15.81 1.57
C ILE A 306 -16.25 16.32 1.12
N GLU A 307 -15.53 16.96 2.05
CA GLU A 307 -14.11 17.23 1.90
C GLU A 307 -13.33 16.14 2.61
N ALA A 308 -12.38 15.51 1.90
CA ALA A 308 -11.51 14.49 2.48
C ALA A 308 -10.56 15.07 3.54
N GLY A 309 -10.28 16.38 3.48
CA GLY A 309 -9.40 17.11 4.41
C GLY A 309 -7.91 16.80 4.26
N VAL A 310 -7.53 15.72 3.58
CA VAL A 310 -6.15 15.30 3.36
C VAL A 310 -5.97 14.61 2.00
N ALA A 311 -4.79 14.80 1.40
CA ALA A 311 -4.37 14.14 0.16
C ALA A 311 -4.08 12.65 0.42
N SER A 312 -5.12 11.84 0.63
CA SER A 312 -4.97 10.41 0.92
C SER A 312 -5.86 9.54 0.03
N ALA A 313 -5.22 8.71 -0.80
CA ALA A 313 -5.91 7.73 -1.64
C ALA A 313 -6.78 6.75 -0.81
N GLN A 314 -6.38 6.42 0.43
CA GLN A 314 -7.17 5.54 1.31
C GLN A 314 -8.45 6.22 1.81
N VAL A 315 -8.37 7.49 2.20
CA VAL A 315 -9.54 8.29 2.60
C VAL A 315 -10.48 8.46 1.40
N LYS A 316 -9.94 8.87 0.24
CA LYS A 316 -10.67 8.98 -1.03
C LYS A 316 -11.42 7.68 -1.36
N SER A 317 -10.72 6.54 -1.30
CA SER A 317 -11.30 5.24 -1.63
C SER A 317 -12.40 4.81 -0.66
N ALA A 318 -12.22 5.04 0.64
CA ALA A 318 -13.24 4.74 1.64
C ALA A 318 -14.51 5.59 1.42
N LEU A 319 -14.34 6.88 1.10
CA LEU A 319 -15.46 7.77 0.80
C LEU A 319 -16.18 7.38 -0.49
N VAL A 320 -15.45 7.02 -1.56
CA VAL A 320 -16.06 6.53 -2.81
C VAL A 320 -16.85 5.25 -2.57
N LEU A 321 -16.27 4.29 -1.83
CA LEU A 321 -16.97 3.05 -1.46
C LEU A 321 -18.26 3.33 -0.69
N ALA A 322 -18.25 4.25 0.27
CA ALA A 322 -19.43 4.65 1.03
C ALA A 322 -20.46 5.40 0.15
N ALA A 323 -20.00 6.33 -0.70
CA ALA A 323 -20.83 7.13 -1.57
C ALA A 323 -21.55 6.31 -2.66
N LEU A 324 -20.91 5.26 -3.18
CA LEU A 324 -21.55 4.32 -4.11
C LEU A 324 -22.81 3.67 -3.51
N GLN A 325 -22.86 3.54 -2.18
CA GLN A 325 -23.97 2.91 -1.45
C GLN A 325 -25.00 3.92 -0.93
N ALA A 326 -24.69 5.21 -0.96
CA ALA A 326 -25.53 6.24 -0.37
C ALA A 326 -26.75 6.54 -1.24
N ASP A 327 -27.86 6.95 -0.61
CA ASP A 327 -29.05 7.39 -1.34
C ASP A 327 -28.79 8.79 -1.95
N GLY A 328 -28.65 8.88 -3.28
CA GLY A 328 -28.47 10.13 -4.03
C GLY A 328 -27.04 10.34 -4.58
N ARG A 329 -26.76 11.57 -5.03
CA ARG A 329 -25.45 11.97 -5.60
C ARG A 329 -24.56 12.59 -4.53
N SER A 330 -23.34 12.08 -4.38
CA SER A 330 -22.31 12.65 -3.51
C SER A 330 -21.23 13.36 -4.31
N THR A 331 -20.68 14.43 -3.75
CA THR A 331 -19.45 15.09 -4.26
C THR A 331 -18.34 14.92 -3.23
N ILE A 332 -17.20 14.37 -3.64
CA ILE A 332 -16.04 14.20 -2.76
C ILE A 332 -14.91 15.09 -3.30
N ARG A 333 -14.46 16.06 -2.49
CA ARG A 333 -13.30 16.91 -2.82
C ARG A 333 -12.07 16.41 -2.08
N VAL A 334 -11.00 16.14 -2.82
CA VAL A 334 -9.73 15.65 -2.29
C VAL A 334 -8.67 16.69 -2.57
N PRO A 335 -7.97 17.21 -1.54
CA PRO A 335 -6.89 18.15 -1.77
C PRO A 335 -5.71 17.39 -2.40
N GLY A 336 -5.09 17.96 -3.43
CA GLY A 336 -3.93 17.35 -4.10
C GLY A 336 -4.28 16.10 -4.91
N ARG A 337 -3.31 15.68 -5.75
CA ARG A 337 -3.39 14.42 -6.48
C ARG A 337 -3.00 13.25 -5.59
N THR A 338 -3.68 12.13 -5.77
CA THR A 338 -3.36 10.88 -5.08
C THR A 338 -3.46 9.70 -6.05
N ARG A 339 -3.07 8.49 -5.62
CA ARG A 339 -3.26 7.28 -6.42
C ARG A 339 -4.73 7.17 -6.88
N ASP A 340 -4.95 6.80 -8.13
CA ASP A 340 -6.26 6.81 -8.82
C ASP A 340 -6.80 5.39 -9.13
N HIS A 341 -6.24 4.36 -8.48
CA HIS A 341 -6.61 2.95 -8.71
C HIS A 341 -8.09 2.66 -8.46
N THR A 342 -8.74 3.33 -7.50
CA THR A 342 -10.17 3.10 -7.21
C THR A 342 -10.99 3.56 -8.41
N GLU A 343 -10.68 4.73 -8.92
CA GLU A 343 -11.43 5.40 -9.98
C GLU A 343 -11.21 4.72 -11.32
N ARG A 344 -9.97 4.37 -11.67
CA ARG A 344 -9.66 3.62 -12.89
C ARG A 344 -10.41 2.31 -12.97
N MET A 345 -10.34 1.52 -11.90
CA MET A 345 -10.99 0.22 -11.84
C MET A 345 -12.51 0.36 -11.84
N LEU A 346 -13.08 1.28 -11.05
CA LEU A 346 -14.52 1.52 -11.03
C LEU A 346 -15.04 2.02 -12.39
N ALA A 347 -14.32 2.91 -13.06
CA ALA A 347 -14.66 3.39 -14.39
C ALA A 347 -14.65 2.25 -15.42
N ALA A 348 -13.65 1.37 -15.39
CA ALA A 348 -13.59 0.21 -16.27
C ALA A 348 -14.72 -0.81 -16.00
N LEU A 349 -15.25 -0.84 -14.77
CA LEU A 349 -16.41 -1.65 -14.39
C LEU A 349 -17.75 -0.94 -14.67
N GLY A 350 -17.73 0.26 -15.27
CA GLY A 350 -18.93 1.04 -15.56
C GLY A 350 -19.63 1.61 -14.33
N ALA A 351 -18.95 1.68 -13.18
CA ALA A 351 -19.52 2.26 -11.98
C ALA A 351 -19.74 3.78 -12.15
N PRO A 352 -20.77 4.35 -11.50
CA PRO A 352 -21.17 5.74 -11.70
C PRO A 352 -20.29 6.72 -10.92
N VAL A 353 -19.00 6.74 -11.23
CA VAL A 353 -17.99 7.65 -10.64
C VAL A 353 -17.38 8.49 -11.75
N ARG A 354 -17.44 9.81 -11.59
CA ARG A 354 -16.78 10.78 -12.47
C ARG A 354 -15.71 11.52 -11.69
N VAL A 355 -14.55 11.72 -12.29
CA VAL A 355 -13.44 12.46 -11.69
C VAL A 355 -13.20 13.71 -12.51
N GLU A 356 -13.19 14.85 -11.84
CA GLU A 356 -13.01 16.17 -12.42
C GLU A 356 -11.83 16.88 -11.71
N PRO A 357 -11.00 17.65 -12.44
CA PRO A 357 -10.00 18.49 -11.80
C PRO A 357 -10.64 19.55 -10.88
N ASP A 358 -10.03 19.82 -9.73
CA ASP A 358 -10.51 20.82 -8.76
C ASP A 358 -9.33 21.62 -8.19
N GLY A 359 -8.86 22.62 -8.95
CA GLY A 359 -7.60 23.30 -8.68
C GLY A 359 -6.41 22.34 -8.73
N ASP A 360 -5.63 22.28 -7.66
CA ASP A 360 -4.54 21.31 -7.49
C ASP A 360 -5.03 19.92 -7.00
N GLY A 361 -6.33 19.79 -6.71
CA GLY A 361 -6.97 18.57 -6.21
C GLY A 361 -7.92 17.91 -7.22
N GLU A 362 -8.78 17.05 -6.67
CA GLU A 362 -9.72 16.22 -7.43
C GLU A 362 -11.13 16.35 -6.85
N ARG A 363 -12.12 16.40 -7.72
CA ARG A 363 -13.55 16.34 -7.40
C ARG A 363 -14.14 15.07 -7.99
N LEU A 364 -14.67 14.22 -7.13
CA LEU A 364 -15.33 12.98 -7.54
C LEU A 364 -16.84 13.15 -7.37
N VAL A 365 -17.58 12.96 -8.45
CA VAL A 365 -19.04 12.91 -8.45
C VAL A 365 -19.46 11.45 -8.51
N VAL A 366 -20.16 10.99 -7.48
CA VAL A 366 -20.58 9.59 -7.33
C VAL A 366 -22.11 9.55 -7.27
N ASP A 367 -22.74 8.96 -8.28
CA ASP A 367 -24.18 8.65 -8.19
C ASP A 367 -24.33 7.34 -7.39
N GLY A 368 -25.00 7.40 -6.24
CA GLY A 368 -25.08 6.28 -5.30
C GLY A 368 -26.16 5.24 -5.66
N ALA A 369 -26.65 4.53 -4.64
CA ALA A 369 -27.59 3.41 -4.75
C ALA A 369 -27.11 2.23 -5.62
N LEU A 370 -25.79 2.00 -5.69
CA LEU A 370 -25.21 0.81 -6.31
C LEU A 370 -25.69 -0.45 -5.57
N ASP A 371 -26.25 -1.42 -6.31
CA ASP A 371 -26.57 -2.76 -5.79
C ASP A 371 -25.37 -3.72 -5.92
N ALA A 372 -24.77 -3.78 -7.10
CA ALA A 372 -23.62 -4.63 -7.38
C ALA A 372 -22.77 -4.04 -8.52
N LEU A 373 -21.49 -4.40 -8.54
CA LEU A 373 -20.64 -4.25 -9.72
C LEU A 373 -20.86 -5.41 -10.70
N ALA A 374 -20.50 -5.21 -11.96
CA ALA A 374 -20.43 -6.32 -12.92
C ALA A 374 -19.28 -7.27 -12.55
N SER A 375 -19.44 -8.56 -12.84
CA SER A 375 -18.34 -9.53 -12.77
C SER A 375 -17.22 -9.17 -13.75
N PHE A 376 -15.98 -9.44 -13.39
CA PHE A 376 -14.82 -9.05 -14.21
C PHE A 376 -13.66 -10.02 -14.12
N GLU A 377 -12.78 -9.94 -15.11
CA GLU A 377 -11.44 -10.51 -15.04
C GLU A 377 -10.41 -9.38 -15.03
N ILE A 378 -9.36 -9.52 -14.22
CA ILE A 378 -8.26 -8.56 -14.18
C ILE A 378 -6.92 -9.28 -14.01
N ASP A 379 -5.95 -8.84 -14.80
CA ASP A 379 -4.54 -9.20 -14.61
C ASP A 379 -3.85 -8.04 -13.88
N VAL A 380 -3.47 -8.28 -12.63
CA VAL A 380 -2.86 -7.26 -11.77
C VAL A 380 -1.42 -7.01 -12.24
N PRO A 381 -1.05 -5.76 -12.61
CA PRO A 381 0.32 -5.45 -13.01
C PRO A 381 1.26 -5.55 -11.81
N GLY A 382 2.55 -5.78 -12.07
CA GLY A 382 3.59 -5.80 -11.04
C GLY A 382 3.68 -4.50 -10.25
N ASP A 383 4.01 -4.59 -8.96
CA ASP A 383 4.07 -3.45 -8.05
C ASP A 383 5.32 -2.57 -8.30
N PRO A 384 5.17 -1.30 -8.72
CA PRO A 384 6.30 -0.40 -8.89
C PRO A 384 7.03 -0.12 -7.57
N SER A 385 6.34 -0.20 -6.42
CA SER A 385 6.97 -0.07 -5.10
C SER A 385 7.88 -1.25 -4.76
N SER A 386 7.56 -2.46 -5.23
CA SER A 386 8.44 -3.63 -5.07
C SER A 386 9.59 -3.57 -6.08
N ALA A 387 9.30 -3.23 -7.34
CA ALA A 387 10.29 -3.02 -8.39
C ALA A 387 11.36 -2.00 -8.01
N ALA A 388 10.98 -0.95 -7.27
CA ALA A 388 11.86 0.14 -6.85
C ALA A 388 13.16 -0.34 -6.20
N PHE A 389 13.14 -1.39 -5.37
CA PHE A 389 14.33 -1.85 -4.63
C PHE A 389 15.42 -2.41 -5.55
N LEU A 390 15.05 -3.28 -6.50
CA LEU A 390 16.02 -3.84 -7.45
C LEU A 390 16.33 -2.87 -8.59
N ALA A 391 15.40 -1.98 -8.96
CA ALA A 391 15.69 -0.87 -9.85
C ALA A 391 16.74 0.08 -9.25
N ALA A 392 16.58 0.49 -8.00
CA ALA A 392 17.55 1.30 -7.27
C ALA A 392 18.91 0.60 -7.21
N LEU A 393 18.93 -0.70 -6.89
CA LEU A 393 20.18 -1.46 -6.86
C LEU A 393 20.86 -1.53 -8.23
N ALA A 394 20.09 -1.69 -9.31
CA ALA A 394 20.60 -1.66 -10.69
C ALA A 394 21.16 -0.29 -11.10
N CYS A 395 20.57 0.82 -10.63
CA CYS A 395 21.13 2.16 -10.84
C CYS A 395 22.50 2.33 -10.14
N LEU A 396 22.65 1.73 -8.95
CA LEU A 396 23.76 2.01 -8.04
C LEU A 396 24.98 1.09 -8.21
N LEU A 397 24.78 -0.17 -8.61
CA LEU A 397 25.87 -1.10 -8.87
C LEU A 397 26.43 -0.90 -10.29
N PRO A 398 27.75 -1.01 -10.47
CA PRO A 398 28.36 -0.92 -11.80
C PRO A 398 27.88 -2.05 -12.71
N ASP A 399 27.98 -1.82 -14.02
CA ASP A 399 27.72 -2.82 -15.08
C ASP A 399 26.39 -3.57 -14.90
N SER A 400 25.37 -2.84 -14.44
CA SER A 400 24.07 -3.39 -14.09
C SER A 400 23.01 -3.01 -15.13
N ARG A 401 22.17 -3.98 -15.48
CA ARG A 401 21.05 -3.80 -16.41
C ARG A 401 19.92 -4.76 -16.06
N LEU A 402 18.79 -4.22 -15.62
CA LEU A 402 17.63 -4.97 -15.16
C LEU A 402 16.40 -4.62 -15.99
N GLU A 403 15.72 -5.64 -16.51
CA GLU A 403 14.41 -5.50 -17.13
C GLU A 403 13.32 -5.99 -16.17
N ILE A 404 12.36 -5.12 -15.86
CA ILE A 404 11.26 -5.41 -14.95
C ILE A 404 9.97 -5.42 -15.76
N GLU A 405 9.47 -6.62 -16.09
CA GLU A 405 8.34 -6.82 -16.98
C GLU A 405 6.99 -6.71 -16.28
N GLY A 406 5.98 -6.28 -17.03
CA GLY A 406 4.58 -6.29 -16.61
C GLY A 406 4.27 -5.40 -15.40
N VAL A 407 5.15 -4.44 -15.08
CA VAL A 407 5.00 -3.53 -13.95
C VAL A 407 4.02 -2.40 -14.28
N SER A 408 3.31 -1.90 -13.26
CA SER A 408 2.41 -0.75 -13.43
C SER A 408 3.21 0.47 -13.90
N LEU A 409 2.73 1.10 -14.97
CA LEU A 409 3.21 2.39 -15.47
C LEU A 409 2.26 3.54 -15.10
N ASN A 410 1.44 3.35 -14.05
CA ASN A 410 0.51 4.38 -13.61
C ASN A 410 1.29 5.63 -13.18
N PRO A 411 1.06 6.81 -13.80
CA PRO A 411 1.82 8.02 -13.48
C PRO A 411 1.75 8.41 -12.00
N THR A 412 0.66 8.09 -11.31
CA THR A 412 0.49 8.36 -9.86
C THR A 412 1.32 7.42 -8.96
N ARG A 413 2.01 6.44 -9.55
CA ARG A 413 2.86 5.45 -8.88
C ARG A 413 4.33 5.49 -9.27
N LEU A 414 4.68 6.27 -10.31
CA LEU A 414 6.04 6.37 -10.82
C LEU A 414 6.84 7.53 -10.21
N GLY A 415 6.38 8.14 -9.11
CA GLY A 415 7.06 9.26 -8.45
C GLY A 415 8.53 8.95 -8.12
N PHE A 416 8.81 7.75 -7.61
CA PHE A 416 10.18 7.32 -7.32
C PHE A 416 11.05 7.20 -8.58
N VAL A 417 10.49 6.67 -9.68
CA VAL A 417 11.20 6.57 -10.96
C VAL A 417 11.53 7.97 -11.49
N GLY A 418 10.59 8.91 -11.42
CA GLY A 418 10.83 10.30 -11.78
C GLY A 418 11.90 10.97 -10.92
N LEU A 419 11.98 10.65 -9.63
CA LEU A 419 13.05 11.13 -8.75
C LEU A 419 14.41 10.55 -9.12
N LEU A 420 14.49 9.26 -9.43
CA LEU A 420 15.72 8.65 -9.93
C LEU A 420 16.20 9.30 -11.23
N GLU A 421 15.29 9.57 -12.18
CA GLU A 421 15.61 10.26 -13.44
C GLU A 421 16.14 11.68 -13.17
N ARG A 422 15.53 12.42 -12.24
CA ARG A 422 16.04 13.73 -11.81
C ARG A 422 17.43 13.66 -11.17
N MET A 423 17.76 12.55 -10.52
CA MET A 423 19.11 12.28 -10.00
C MET A 423 20.10 11.85 -11.12
N GLY A 424 19.64 11.57 -12.34
CA GLY A 424 20.48 11.15 -13.46
C GLY A 424 20.40 9.66 -13.81
N ALA A 425 19.44 8.92 -13.27
CA ALA A 425 19.27 7.50 -13.58
C ALA A 425 18.86 7.29 -15.05
N ARG A 426 19.28 6.15 -15.61
CA ARG A 426 18.91 5.70 -16.96
C ARG A 426 17.79 4.68 -16.87
N ILE A 427 16.56 5.12 -17.12
CA ILE A 427 15.37 4.28 -17.03
C ILE A 427 14.54 4.42 -18.31
N GLY A 428 14.48 3.34 -19.09
CA GLY A 428 13.58 3.20 -20.23
C GLY A 428 12.21 2.67 -19.82
N ARG A 429 11.15 3.10 -20.51
CA ARG A 429 9.78 2.59 -20.32
C ARG A 429 9.27 2.06 -21.64
N VAL A 430 8.87 0.80 -21.66
CA VAL A 430 8.27 0.14 -22.83
C VAL A 430 6.83 -0.23 -22.48
N PRO A 431 5.83 0.57 -22.87
CA PRO A 431 4.42 0.24 -22.64
C PRO A 431 4.07 -1.10 -23.29
N ALA A 432 3.20 -1.88 -22.64
CA ALA A 432 2.63 -3.08 -23.25
C ALA A 432 1.45 -2.70 -24.17
N ASP A 433 1.23 -3.50 -25.22
CA ASP A 433 0.13 -3.30 -26.18
C ASP A 433 -1.25 -3.66 -25.60
N GLU A 434 -1.29 -4.37 -24.47
CA GLU A 434 -2.53 -4.88 -23.88
C GLU A 434 -3.33 -3.80 -23.14
N ALA A 435 -4.65 -3.81 -23.36
CA ALA A 435 -5.60 -2.92 -22.72
C ALA A 435 -6.07 -3.50 -21.38
N GLY A 436 -5.91 -2.73 -20.31
CA GLY A 436 -6.49 -2.98 -18.99
C GLY A 436 -6.81 -1.65 -18.29
N PRO A 437 -7.50 -1.67 -17.14
CA PRO A 437 -7.82 -0.44 -16.40
C PRO A 437 -6.56 0.30 -15.91
N GLU A 438 -5.44 -0.41 -15.77
CA GLU A 438 -4.17 0.09 -15.28
C GLU A 438 -3.11 0.00 -16.36
N PRO A 439 -2.38 1.09 -16.66
CA PRO A 439 -1.29 1.04 -17.63
C PRO A 439 -0.16 0.16 -17.09
N ARG A 440 0.45 -0.64 -17.97
CA ARG A 440 1.53 -1.57 -17.64
C ARG A 440 2.56 -1.67 -18.75
N GLY A 441 3.75 -2.15 -18.42
CA GLY A 441 4.82 -2.35 -19.39
C GLY A 441 6.10 -2.84 -18.74
N THR A 442 7.24 -2.60 -19.40
CA THR A 442 8.56 -2.97 -18.92
C THR A 442 9.36 -1.72 -18.54
N LEU A 443 10.01 -1.77 -17.38
CA LEU A 443 11.05 -0.81 -17.01
C LEU A 443 12.41 -1.41 -17.33
N VAL A 444 13.24 -0.68 -18.07
CA VAL A 444 14.63 -1.05 -18.37
C VAL A 444 15.53 -0.13 -17.59
N VAL A 445 16.24 -0.65 -16.59
CA VAL A 445 17.04 0.14 -15.65
C VAL A 445 18.51 -0.19 -15.82
N GLU A 446 19.33 0.83 -15.98
CA GLU A 446 20.78 0.70 -16.16
C GLU A 446 21.56 1.46 -15.09
N SER A 447 22.78 0.99 -14.83
CA SER A 447 23.71 1.67 -13.92
C SER A 447 24.00 3.10 -14.39
N ALA A 448 24.00 4.05 -13.47
CA ALA A 448 24.23 5.46 -13.76
C ALA A 448 24.93 6.19 -12.61
N ALA A 449 25.71 7.22 -12.94
CA ALA A 449 26.19 8.17 -11.94
C ALA A 449 25.03 9.07 -11.51
N LEU A 450 24.75 9.14 -10.21
CA LEU A 450 23.64 9.91 -9.67
C LEU A 450 24.14 11.16 -8.94
N ALA A 451 23.33 12.21 -8.93
CA ALA A 451 23.56 13.46 -8.22
C ALA A 451 22.47 13.72 -7.17
N GLY A 452 22.84 14.43 -6.11
CA GLY A 452 21.91 14.86 -5.06
C GLY A 452 20.90 15.88 -5.57
N ILE A 453 19.70 15.86 -5.01
CA ILE A 453 18.57 16.73 -5.41
C ILE A 453 17.80 17.25 -4.20
N ASP A 454 17.06 18.34 -4.38
CA ASP A 454 16.03 18.77 -3.43
C ASP A 454 14.69 18.09 -3.75
N VAL A 455 14.05 17.52 -2.72
CA VAL A 455 12.82 16.75 -2.79
C VAL A 455 11.77 17.43 -1.92
N GLY A 456 10.79 18.06 -2.57
CA GLY A 456 9.76 18.85 -1.90
C GLY A 456 8.50 18.05 -1.52
N PRO A 457 7.54 18.68 -0.84
CA PRO A 457 6.31 18.02 -0.39
C PRO A 457 5.51 17.32 -1.50
N ALA A 458 5.48 17.88 -2.71
CA ALA A 458 4.78 17.29 -3.86
C ALA A 458 5.45 15.99 -4.33
N ASP A 459 6.78 15.97 -4.39
CA ASP A 459 7.56 14.78 -4.70
C ASP A 459 7.36 13.69 -3.64
N VAL A 460 7.41 14.11 -2.37
CA VAL A 460 7.17 13.23 -1.23
C VAL A 460 5.78 12.62 -1.29
N ALA A 461 4.74 13.37 -1.64
CA ALA A 461 3.40 12.82 -1.81
C ALA A 461 3.34 11.75 -2.92
N ALA A 462 4.05 11.95 -4.02
CA ALA A 462 4.09 11.03 -5.17
C ALA A 462 4.92 9.76 -4.92
N ALA A 463 5.88 9.79 -4.00
CA ALA A 463 6.81 8.70 -3.71
C ALA A 463 6.93 8.39 -2.21
N ILE A 464 5.88 8.68 -1.41
CA ILE A 464 5.94 8.65 0.07
C ILE A 464 6.48 7.33 0.61
N ASP A 465 6.05 6.25 -0.03
CA ASP A 465 6.37 4.89 0.35
C ASP A 465 7.84 4.52 0.01
N GLU A 466 8.45 5.20 -0.96
CA GLU A 466 9.80 4.97 -1.47
C GLU A 466 10.84 5.95 -0.88
N ILE A 467 10.44 6.93 -0.06
CA ILE A 467 11.37 7.89 0.56
C ILE A 467 12.52 7.23 1.35
N PRO A 468 12.30 6.17 2.14
CA PRO A 468 13.42 5.43 2.77
C PRO A 468 14.44 4.92 1.75
N LEU A 469 13.97 4.41 0.62
CA LEU A 469 14.83 3.90 -0.45
C LEU A 469 15.52 5.03 -1.21
N LEU A 470 14.85 6.16 -1.44
CA LEU A 470 15.47 7.35 -2.03
C LEU A 470 16.64 7.86 -1.18
N ALA A 471 16.50 7.83 0.15
CA ALA A 471 17.58 8.18 1.06
C ALA A 471 18.76 7.19 0.97
N VAL A 472 18.48 5.89 0.78
CA VAL A 472 19.51 4.89 0.45
C VAL A 472 20.21 5.20 -0.88
N VAL A 473 19.47 5.56 -1.92
CA VAL A 473 20.05 5.97 -3.21
C VAL A 473 20.93 7.20 -3.04
N ALA A 474 20.46 8.19 -2.28
CA ALA A 474 21.21 9.41 -1.99
C ALA A 474 22.56 9.16 -1.29
N SER A 475 22.70 8.07 -0.52
CA SER A 475 23.99 7.71 0.11
C SER A 475 25.13 7.47 -0.89
N ARG A 476 24.78 7.16 -2.14
CA ARG A 476 25.73 6.90 -3.24
C ARG A 476 25.72 7.98 -4.32
N ALA A 477 24.83 8.96 -4.23
CA ALA A 477 24.78 10.08 -5.17
C ALA A 477 25.87 11.12 -4.85
N ALA A 478 26.35 11.84 -5.87
CA ALA A 478 27.28 12.94 -5.69
C ALA A 478 26.56 14.15 -5.08
N GLY A 479 27.06 14.65 -3.95
CA GLY A 479 26.51 15.82 -3.27
C GLY A 479 25.47 15.48 -2.21
N ARG A 480 24.59 16.44 -1.92
CA ARG A 480 23.60 16.38 -0.84
C ARG A 480 22.19 16.28 -1.42
N THR A 481 21.39 15.35 -0.90
CA THR A 481 19.94 15.26 -1.17
C THR A 481 19.17 15.72 0.05
N VAL A 482 18.21 16.62 -0.11
CA VAL A 482 17.38 17.15 0.97
C VAL A 482 15.93 16.78 0.74
N ILE A 483 15.30 16.13 1.72
CA ILE A 483 13.90 15.67 1.65
C ILE A 483 13.09 16.39 2.72
N ARG A 484 12.03 17.10 2.32
CA ARG A 484 11.13 17.86 3.22
C ARG A 484 9.66 17.55 2.94
N GLY A 485 8.77 17.80 3.92
CA GLY A 485 7.33 17.54 3.80
C GLY A 485 6.91 16.08 4.00
N ALA A 486 7.74 15.26 4.66
CA ALA A 486 7.56 13.83 4.86
C ALA A 486 7.09 13.43 6.28
N ALA A 487 6.54 14.35 7.07
CA ALA A 487 6.11 14.08 8.46
C ALA A 487 5.17 12.87 8.61
N GLU A 488 4.35 12.56 7.58
CA GLU A 488 3.46 11.38 7.55
C GLU A 488 4.22 10.03 7.65
N LEU A 489 5.53 10.01 7.39
CA LEU A 489 6.39 8.84 7.56
C LEU A 489 6.59 8.43 9.02
N ARG A 490 6.42 9.35 9.98
CA ARG A 490 6.59 9.06 11.40
C ARG A 490 5.47 8.20 11.99
N VAL A 491 4.32 8.14 11.32
CA VAL A 491 3.09 7.47 11.77
C VAL A 491 2.70 6.26 10.90
N LYS A 492 3.69 5.66 10.22
CA LYS A 492 3.53 4.46 9.40
C LYS A 492 3.68 3.18 10.24
N GLU A 493 4.16 2.09 9.64
CA GLU A 493 4.50 0.83 10.31
C GLU A 493 5.46 1.05 11.50
N SER A 494 6.43 1.94 11.28
CA SER A 494 7.41 2.49 12.21
C SER A 494 7.54 4.00 12.02
N ASP A 495 8.35 4.67 12.85
CA ASP A 495 8.85 6.01 12.49
C ASP A 495 9.91 5.82 11.39
N ARG A 496 9.47 5.91 10.13
CA ARG A 496 10.34 5.63 8.97
C ARG A 496 11.43 6.67 8.76
N ILE A 497 11.25 7.91 9.23
CA ILE A 497 12.31 8.92 9.14
C ILE A 497 13.44 8.48 10.06
N ARG A 498 13.13 8.29 11.35
CA ARG A 498 14.11 7.89 12.35
C ARG A 498 14.77 6.55 12.02
N ALA A 499 13.98 5.56 11.59
CA ALA A 499 14.50 4.24 11.22
C ALA A 499 15.44 4.31 10.00
N THR A 500 15.15 5.18 9.03
CA THR A 500 16.01 5.38 7.86
C THR A 500 17.31 6.09 8.25
N CYS A 501 17.26 7.12 9.09
CA CYS A 501 18.46 7.80 9.60
C CYS A 501 19.37 6.81 10.35
N ALA A 502 18.82 6.07 11.32
CA ALA A 502 19.57 5.07 12.07
C ALA A 502 20.16 3.97 11.17
N LEU A 503 19.43 3.55 10.13
CA LEU A 503 19.92 2.61 9.14
C LEU A 503 21.12 3.19 8.37
N LEU A 504 21.02 4.41 7.85
CA LEU A 504 22.08 5.06 7.09
C LEU A 504 23.34 5.29 7.96
N GLU A 505 23.18 5.77 9.19
CA GLU A 505 24.26 5.98 10.15
C GLU A 505 25.01 4.67 10.45
N ALA A 506 24.28 3.56 10.62
CA ALA A 506 24.89 2.26 10.88
C ALA A 506 25.81 1.79 9.74
N PHE A 507 25.52 2.20 8.50
CA PHE A 507 26.36 1.94 7.32
C PHE A 507 27.45 3.00 7.09
N GLY A 508 27.55 4.01 7.97
CA GLY A 508 28.55 5.07 7.92
C GLY A 508 28.17 6.26 7.02
N VAL A 509 26.89 6.42 6.69
CA VAL A 509 26.41 7.52 5.83
C VAL A 509 26.08 8.76 6.67
N PRO A 510 26.62 9.94 6.34
CA PRO A 510 26.21 11.19 6.99
C PRO A 510 24.76 11.54 6.64
N VAL A 511 23.93 11.64 7.68
CA VAL A 511 22.51 11.98 7.57
C VAL A 511 22.14 13.00 8.65
N GLU A 512 21.24 13.92 8.30
CA GLU A 512 20.66 14.90 9.21
C GLU A 512 19.14 14.65 9.26
N GLU A 513 18.62 14.38 10.46
CA GLU A 513 17.19 14.18 10.68
C GLU A 513 16.46 15.51 10.85
N PHE A 514 15.29 15.67 10.21
CA PHE A 514 14.35 16.76 10.43
C PHE A 514 13.02 16.23 10.92
N ASP A 515 12.20 17.05 11.56
CA ASP A 515 10.84 16.67 11.97
C ASP A 515 9.97 16.20 10.79
N ASP A 516 10.15 16.82 9.62
CA ASP A 516 9.41 16.53 8.38
C ASP A 516 10.29 15.93 7.28
N GLY A 517 11.44 15.34 7.59
CA GLY A 517 12.27 14.70 6.57
C GLY A 517 13.70 14.40 7.00
N LEU A 518 14.62 14.42 6.04
CA LEU A 518 16.03 14.14 6.27
C LEU A 518 16.89 14.70 5.14
N ALA A 519 18.17 14.92 5.41
CA ALA A 519 19.17 15.19 4.38
C ALA A 519 20.28 14.14 4.42
N VAL A 520 20.70 13.66 3.24
CA VAL A 520 21.73 12.63 3.09
C VAL A 520 22.87 13.21 2.27
N THR A 521 24.10 13.07 2.74
CA THR A 521 25.31 13.44 1.98
C THR A 521 25.95 12.18 1.43
N GLY A 522 25.95 12.04 0.10
CA GLY A 522 26.44 10.83 -0.55
C GLY A 522 27.95 10.84 -0.83
N GLY A 523 28.45 9.66 -1.21
CA GLY A 523 29.85 9.46 -1.63
C GLY A 523 30.73 8.78 -0.59
N ALA A 524 30.29 8.70 0.68
CA ALA A 524 31.01 7.97 1.72
C ALA A 524 31.10 6.46 1.39
N PRO A 525 32.21 5.77 1.73
CA PRO A 525 32.29 4.32 1.67
C PRO A 525 31.27 3.67 2.62
N LEU A 526 30.48 2.72 2.12
CA LEU A 526 29.51 1.99 2.93
C LEU A 526 30.17 0.81 3.64
N ARG A 527 29.98 0.74 4.96
CA ARG A 527 30.55 -0.31 5.81
C ARG A 527 29.52 -1.40 6.14
N GLY A 528 29.94 -2.65 6.17
CA GLY A 528 29.10 -3.75 6.69
C GLY A 528 28.65 -3.49 8.13
N ALA A 529 27.35 -3.65 8.40
CA ALA A 529 26.68 -3.20 9.63
C ALA A 529 25.74 -4.27 10.24
N SER A 530 25.35 -4.10 11.51
CA SER A 530 24.27 -4.89 12.14
C SER A 530 23.08 -3.99 12.41
N VAL A 531 21.92 -4.31 11.82
CA VAL A 531 20.74 -3.44 11.80
C VAL A 531 19.46 -4.23 12.08
N ASP A 532 18.43 -3.53 12.55
CA ASP A 532 17.10 -4.08 12.81
C ASP A 532 16.07 -3.46 11.85
N ALA A 533 15.15 -4.27 11.33
CA ALA A 533 14.08 -3.83 10.45
C ALA A 533 13.04 -2.91 11.12
N ALA A 534 13.07 -2.75 12.44
CA ALA A 534 12.16 -1.95 13.25
C ALA A 534 10.67 -2.29 13.05
N GLY A 535 10.37 -3.55 12.72
CA GLY A 535 9.01 -3.96 12.40
C GLY A 535 8.51 -3.56 11.01
N ASP A 536 9.39 -3.05 10.13
CA ASP A 536 9.03 -2.47 8.85
C ASP A 536 9.73 -3.18 7.68
N HIS A 537 8.91 -3.72 6.78
CA HIS A 537 9.34 -4.42 5.58
C HIS A 537 10.16 -3.54 4.63
N ARG A 538 9.88 -2.24 4.56
CA ARG A 538 10.61 -1.32 3.69
C ARG A 538 12.00 -1.02 4.24
N ILE A 539 12.14 -0.89 5.56
CA ILE A 539 13.44 -0.72 6.21
C ILE A 539 14.28 -1.99 6.03
N ALA A 540 13.68 -3.18 6.15
CA ALA A 540 14.35 -4.45 5.87
C ALA A 540 14.90 -4.54 4.42
N MET A 541 14.10 -4.16 3.43
CA MET A 541 14.54 -4.14 2.02
C MET A 541 15.57 -3.04 1.75
N CYS A 542 15.47 -1.87 2.39
CA CYS A 542 16.49 -0.81 2.33
C CYS A 542 17.83 -1.30 2.90
N ALA A 543 17.81 -2.04 4.01
CA ALA A 543 19.01 -2.64 4.59
C ALA A 543 19.65 -3.66 3.64
N ALA A 544 18.86 -4.42 2.88
CA ALA A 544 19.36 -5.32 1.86
C ALA A 544 20.05 -4.58 0.69
N VAL A 545 19.49 -3.46 0.24
CA VAL A 545 20.11 -2.61 -0.78
C VAL A 545 21.42 -2.00 -0.28
N LEU A 546 21.46 -1.44 0.94
CA LEU A 546 22.70 -0.92 1.53
C LEU A 546 23.75 -2.00 1.72
N ALA A 547 23.37 -3.17 2.22
CA ALA A 547 24.29 -4.29 2.41
C ALA A 547 24.85 -4.83 1.08
N ALA A 548 24.06 -4.78 0.01
CA ALA A 548 24.53 -5.13 -1.32
C ALA A 548 25.62 -4.17 -1.84
N LEU A 549 25.62 -2.92 -1.37
CA LEU A 549 26.56 -1.88 -1.76
C LEU A 549 27.75 -1.73 -0.80
N ALA A 550 27.71 -2.40 0.36
CA ALA A 550 28.74 -2.32 1.40
C ALA A 550 30.03 -3.07 1.03
N ASP A 551 31.11 -2.79 1.75
CA ASP A 551 32.41 -3.43 1.59
C ASP A 551 32.51 -4.84 2.20
N ARG A 552 31.65 -5.18 3.18
CA ARG A 552 31.63 -6.46 3.91
C ARG A 552 30.20 -6.88 4.27
N PRO A 553 29.98 -8.15 4.65
CA PRO A 553 28.66 -8.64 5.04
C PRO A 553 28.03 -7.86 6.20
N SER A 554 26.71 -7.74 6.14
CA SER A 554 25.87 -7.11 7.16
C SER A 554 24.94 -8.14 7.81
N ARG A 555 24.43 -7.83 9.01
CA ARG A 555 23.43 -8.63 9.72
C ARG A 555 22.12 -7.84 9.80
N LEU A 556 21.02 -8.44 9.38
CA LEU A 556 19.68 -7.88 9.46
C LEU A 556 18.84 -8.73 10.41
N THR A 557 18.43 -8.14 11.53
CA THR A 557 17.35 -8.68 12.38
C THR A 557 16.01 -8.20 11.83
N GLY A 558 14.98 -9.05 11.81
CA GLY A 558 13.68 -8.67 11.25
C GLY A 558 13.50 -8.99 9.78
N ALA A 559 14.31 -9.87 9.19
CA ALA A 559 14.22 -10.18 7.77
C ALA A 559 12.84 -10.73 7.35
N ARG A 560 12.12 -11.40 8.27
CA ARG A 560 10.76 -11.91 8.02
C ARG A 560 9.75 -10.83 7.61
N TRP A 561 9.96 -9.57 8.00
CA TRP A 561 9.02 -8.48 7.72
C TRP A 561 8.85 -8.26 6.21
N VAL A 562 9.87 -8.58 5.40
CA VAL A 562 9.78 -8.47 3.93
C VAL A 562 8.60 -9.26 3.34
N SER A 563 8.18 -10.35 3.98
CA SER A 563 7.00 -11.15 3.56
C SER A 563 5.65 -10.43 3.67
N VAL A 564 5.61 -9.26 4.33
CA VAL A 564 4.41 -8.39 4.34
C VAL A 564 4.08 -7.92 2.93
N SER A 565 5.10 -7.62 2.11
CA SER A 565 4.91 -7.12 0.73
C SER A 565 5.46 -8.06 -0.34
N TRP A 566 6.65 -8.62 -0.17
CA TRP A 566 7.33 -9.39 -1.22
C TRP A 566 8.06 -10.63 -0.64
N PRO A 567 7.34 -11.75 -0.44
CA PRO A 567 7.90 -12.96 0.17
C PRO A 567 9.18 -13.49 -0.49
N SER A 568 9.28 -13.45 -1.82
CA SER A 568 10.43 -13.96 -2.59
C SER A 568 11.57 -12.94 -2.80
N PHE A 569 11.52 -11.76 -2.17
CA PHE A 569 12.50 -10.68 -2.40
C PHE A 569 13.96 -11.12 -2.32
N PHE A 570 14.31 -11.86 -1.26
CA PHE A 570 15.70 -12.28 -1.07
C PHE A 570 16.14 -13.35 -2.06
N ASP A 571 15.20 -14.20 -2.52
CA ASP A 571 15.50 -15.21 -3.53
C ASP A 571 15.75 -14.55 -4.89
N GLU A 572 14.96 -13.53 -5.23
CA GLU A 572 15.17 -12.70 -6.41
C GLU A 572 16.48 -11.91 -6.35
N LEU A 573 16.82 -11.37 -5.17
CA LEU A 573 18.10 -10.69 -4.95
C LEU A 573 19.28 -11.64 -5.15
N GLU A 574 19.24 -12.87 -4.62
CA GLU A 574 20.30 -13.86 -4.85
C GLU A 574 20.39 -14.29 -6.31
N ARG A 575 19.24 -14.44 -6.99
CA ARG A 575 19.17 -14.85 -8.40
C ARG A 575 19.74 -13.79 -9.34
N LEU A 576 19.41 -12.52 -9.12
CA LEU A 576 19.74 -11.41 -10.02
C LEU A 576 21.06 -10.70 -9.68
N ALA A 577 21.50 -10.79 -8.43
CA ALA A 577 22.69 -10.10 -7.95
C ALA A 577 23.73 -11.09 -7.40
N PRO A 578 24.74 -11.51 -8.19
CA PRO A 578 25.79 -12.37 -7.69
C PRO A 578 26.60 -11.69 -6.58
N ARG A 579 26.98 -12.49 -5.56
CA ARG A 579 27.79 -12.06 -4.43
C ARG A 579 29.19 -11.60 -4.89
N ARG A 580 29.77 -10.66 -4.16
CA ARG A 580 31.14 -10.19 -4.40
C ARG A 580 32.20 -11.20 -3.99
#